data_AF-A0A1I3RU37-F1
#
_entry.id   AF-A0A1I3RU37-F1
#
_cell.length_a   1.000
_cell.length_b   1.000
_cell.length_c   1.000
_cell.angle_alpha   90.00
_cell.angle_beta   90.00
_cell.angle_gamma   90.00
#
_symmetry.space_group_name_H-M   'P 1'
#
loop_
_entity.id
_entity.type
_entity.pdbx_description
1 polymer ?
#
loop_
_entity_poly.entity_id
_entity_poly.type
_entity_poly.pdbx_seq_one_letter_code
_entity_poly.pdbx_strand_id
1 'polypeptide(L)'
;MIIVLPFYWKWRNGTEFVLDQQIFIIFSVIILIINIPSSLIYLNYYFENKDTSFTLDFDSKKIEITQNGITKTYTINDVSESNYHLGIYYKNEIDRAGRIPMLVSDFGYWDLKFKNGDRYYLTNILHDFIHDTPFLGKTKYRFRMFTYINKSDSKQAIELKEKREKTRIEKFVELYESKNEKQLIEILDNRKSYQKEAVEAAKIVLKNKNDG
;
A
#
# COMPACT_ATOMS: atom_id res chain seq x y z
N MET A 1 23.57 2.39 28.78
CA MET A 1 23.72 3.77 29.31
C MET A 1 23.09 3.91 30.69
N ILE A 2 21.81 3.57 30.88
CA ILE A 2 21.09 3.68 32.16
C ILE A 2 21.71 2.84 33.29
N ILE A 3 22.32 1.69 32.98
CA ILE A 3 23.00 0.86 33.99
C ILE A 3 24.42 1.37 34.29
N VAL A 4 25.13 1.93 33.30
CA VAL A 4 26.55 2.32 33.44
C VAL A 4 26.71 3.73 34.04
N LEU A 5 25.75 4.62 33.77
CA LEU A 5 25.76 6.00 34.23
C LEU A 5 25.79 6.13 35.77
N PRO A 6 24.99 5.36 36.55
CA PRO A 6 25.06 5.40 38.01
C PRO A 6 26.43 5.00 38.57
N PHE A 7 27.05 3.95 38.02
CA PHE A 7 28.39 3.52 38.43
C PHE A 7 29.46 4.56 38.10
N TYR A 8 29.41 5.14 36.89
CA TYR A 8 30.35 6.19 36.48
C TYR A 8 30.20 7.45 37.34
N TRP A 9 28.96 7.87 37.63
CA TRP A 9 28.68 9.02 38.48
C TRP A 9 29.19 8.82 39.90
N LYS A 10 28.92 7.67 40.50
CA LYS A 10 29.42 7.31 41.84
C LYS A 10 30.94 7.27 41.89
N TRP A 11 31.59 6.71 40.88
CA TRP A 11 33.05 6.68 40.80
C TRP A 11 33.66 8.08 40.67
N ARG A 12 33.08 8.97 39.88
CA ARG A 12 33.65 10.30 39.60
C ARG A 12 33.31 11.35 40.65
N ASN A 13 32.11 11.30 41.22
CA ASN A 13 31.58 12.34 42.10
C ASN A 13 31.45 11.89 43.57
N GLY A 14 31.67 10.61 43.87
CA GLY A 14 31.63 10.05 45.22
C GLY A 14 30.22 9.93 45.83
N THR A 15 29.17 10.27 45.08
CA THR A 15 27.77 10.27 45.53
C THR A 15 26.93 9.30 44.70
N GLU A 16 25.88 8.73 45.30
CA GLU A 16 24.91 7.91 44.57
C GLU A 16 24.22 8.76 43.49
N PHE A 17 24.04 8.17 42.31
CA PHE A 17 23.24 8.80 41.27
C PHE A 17 21.76 8.66 41.64
N VAL A 18 21.12 9.78 41.98
CA VAL A 18 19.68 9.83 42.21
C VAL A 18 19.00 10.18 40.91
N LEU A 19 18.19 9.27 40.37
CA LEU A 19 17.31 9.58 39.26
C LEU A 19 16.14 10.41 39.81
N ASP A 20 16.31 11.73 39.81
CA ASP A 20 15.23 12.62 40.24
C ASP A 20 14.12 12.68 39.17
N GLN A 21 12.97 13.22 39.59
CA GLN A 21 11.80 13.36 38.71
C GLN A 21 12.09 14.21 37.46
N GLN A 22 12.96 15.22 37.55
CA GLN A 22 13.30 16.10 36.43
C GLN A 22 14.14 15.38 35.38
N ILE A 23 15.15 14.60 35.82
CA ILE A 23 15.99 13.76 34.97
C ILE A 23 15.13 12.71 34.28
N PHE A 24 14.20 12.06 35.00
CA PHE A 24 13.26 11.11 34.39
C PHE A 24 12.38 11.77 33.31
N ILE A 25 11.84 12.97 33.58
CA ILE A 25 11.05 13.72 32.60
C ILE A 25 11.90 14.07 31.37
N ILE A 26 13.14 14.56 31.56
CA ILE A 26 14.05 14.91 30.47
C ILE A 26 14.33 13.68 29.59
N PHE A 27 14.69 12.54 30.18
CA PHE A 27 14.91 11.31 29.42
C PHE A 27 13.65 10.85 28.68
N SER A 28 12.49 10.93 29.30
CA SER A 28 11.22 10.57 28.66
C SER A 28 10.93 11.46 27.45
N VAL A 29 11.14 12.77 27.57
CA VAL A 29 10.97 13.74 26.47
C VAL A 29 11.97 13.47 25.34
N ILE A 30 13.25 13.21 25.67
CA ILE A 30 14.28 12.87 24.67
C ILE A 30 13.91 11.60 23.91
N ILE A 31 13.48 10.54 24.62
CA ILE A 31 13.04 9.29 24.01
C ILE A 31 11.85 9.55 23.08
N LEU A 32 10.86 10.34 23.51
CA LEU A 32 9.72 10.68 22.67
C LEU A 32 10.15 11.42 21.40
N ILE A 33 10.98 12.47 21.52
CA ILE A 33 11.44 13.28 20.39
C ILE A 33 12.23 12.45 19.38
N ILE A 34 13.17 11.61 19.85
CA ILE A 34 13.99 10.75 18.98
C ILE A 34 13.13 9.75 18.19
N ASN A 35 11.97 9.37 18.73
CA ASN A 35 11.06 8.41 18.10
C ASN A 35 10.00 9.03 17.18
N ILE A 36 9.86 10.37 17.16
CA ILE A 36 8.93 11.06 16.25
C ILE A 36 9.12 10.62 14.79
N PRO A 37 10.34 10.54 14.22
CA PRO A 37 10.53 10.11 12.84
C PRO A 37 10.00 8.68 12.58
N SER A 38 10.26 7.73 13.48
CA SER A 38 9.77 6.36 13.37
C SER A 38 8.24 6.32 13.38
N SER A 39 7.61 7.07 14.28
CA SER A 39 6.14 7.18 14.35
C SER A 39 5.54 7.77 13.07
N LEU A 40 6.19 8.80 12.50
CA LEU A 40 5.75 9.40 11.24
C LEU A 40 5.86 8.43 10.05
N ILE A 41 6.95 7.66 9.97
CA ILE A 41 7.14 6.63 8.94
C ILE A 41 6.08 5.53 9.10
N TYR A 42 5.87 5.03 10.32
CA TYR A 42 4.85 4.02 10.60
C TYR A 42 3.47 4.48 10.15
N LEU A 43 3.06 5.70 10.54
CA LEU A 43 1.76 6.25 10.12
C LEU A 43 1.68 6.39 8.60
N ASN A 44 2.73 6.89 7.94
CA ASN A 44 2.77 6.99 6.49
C ASN A 44 2.59 5.63 5.81
N TYR A 45 3.26 4.60 6.31
CA TYR A 45 3.18 3.24 5.77
C TYR A 45 1.81 2.61 6.01
N TYR A 46 1.26 2.78 7.23
CA TYR A 46 -0.08 2.34 7.56
C TYR A 46 -1.11 2.97 6.61
N PHE A 47 -1.08 4.28 6.42
CA PHE A 47 -2.02 4.93 5.50
C PHE A 47 -1.81 4.56 4.03
N GLU A 48 -0.58 4.26 3.63
CA GLU A 48 -0.29 3.78 2.27
C GLU A 48 -0.91 2.40 2.00
N ASN A 49 -0.94 1.53 3.01
CA ASN A 49 -1.21 0.11 2.82
C ASN A 49 -2.42 -0.43 3.61
N LYS A 50 -3.16 0.40 4.36
CA LYS A 50 -4.30 -0.01 5.20
C LYS A 50 -5.37 -0.83 4.47
N ASP A 51 -5.57 -0.56 3.18
CA ASP A 51 -6.55 -1.23 2.32
C ASP A 51 -5.86 -2.05 1.21
N THR A 52 -4.63 -2.49 1.47
CA THR A 52 -3.81 -3.27 0.54
C THR A 52 -3.51 -4.65 1.12
N SER A 53 -3.71 -5.71 0.34
CA SER A 53 -3.16 -7.03 0.62
C SER A 53 -2.20 -7.44 -0.49
N PHE A 54 -1.24 -8.28 -0.12
CA PHE A 54 -0.12 -8.64 -0.97
C PHE A 54 0.23 -10.11 -0.78
N THR A 55 0.37 -10.83 -1.90
CA THR A 55 0.77 -12.23 -1.90
C THR A 55 1.84 -12.47 -2.96
N LEU A 56 2.90 -13.15 -2.57
CA LEU A 56 3.92 -13.68 -3.47
C LEU A 56 3.79 -15.19 -3.55
N ASP A 57 3.60 -15.70 -4.75
CA ASP A 57 3.70 -17.12 -5.03
C ASP A 57 5.03 -17.40 -5.72
N PHE A 58 5.94 -18.04 -4.98
CA PHE A 58 7.28 -18.41 -5.43
C PHE A 58 7.26 -19.53 -6.47
N ASP A 59 6.33 -20.48 -6.36
CA ASP A 59 6.25 -21.63 -7.26
C ASP A 59 5.66 -21.20 -8.60
N SER A 60 4.57 -20.43 -8.58
CA SER A 60 3.90 -19.97 -9.79
C SER A 60 4.46 -18.65 -10.35
N LYS A 61 5.43 -18.02 -9.65
CA LYS A 61 6.07 -16.74 -10.04
C LYS A 61 5.04 -15.63 -10.27
N LYS A 62 4.04 -15.57 -9.39
CA LYS A 62 2.95 -14.61 -9.46
C LYS A 62 3.01 -13.65 -8.28
N ILE A 63 2.58 -12.43 -8.57
CA ILE A 63 2.43 -11.36 -7.61
C ILE A 63 0.94 -10.98 -7.64
N GLU A 64 0.27 -11.11 -6.51
CA GLU A 64 -1.11 -10.66 -6.36
C GLU A 64 -1.16 -9.46 -5.42
N ILE A 65 -1.78 -8.38 -5.89
CA ILE A 65 -1.96 -7.15 -5.12
C ILE A 65 -3.45 -6.83 -5.15
N THR A 66 -4.08 -6.78 -3.97
CA THR A 66 -5.42 -6.21 -3.82
C THR A 66 -5.28 -4.85 -3.18
N GLN A 67 -5.78 -3.80 -3.82
CA GLN A 67 -5.79 -2.44 -3.25
C GLN A 67 -7.21 -1.87 -3.36
N ASN A 68 -7.75 -1.39 -2.25
CA ASN A 68 -9.12 -0.87 -2.16
C ASN A 68 -10.16 -1.87 -2.71
N GLY A 69 -9.97 -3.17 -2.41
CA GLY A 69 -10.84 -4.25 -2.89
C GLY A 69 -10.65 -4.67 -4.35
N ILE A 70 -9.73 -4.04 -5.11
CA ILE A 70 -9.44 -4.42 -6.49
C ILE A 70 -8.20 -5.31 -6.52
N THR A 71 -8.37 -6.56 -6.93
CA THR A 71 -7.28 -7.53 -7.09
C THR A 71 -6.70 -7.48 -8.50
N LYS A 72 -5.38 -7.36 -8.60
CA LYS A 72 -4.62 -7.54 -9.84
C LYS A 72 -3.54 -8.58 -9.65
N THR A 73 -3.38 -9.43 -10.65
CA THR A 73 -2.35 -10.47 -10.68
C THR A 73 -1.34 -10.15 -11.76
N TYR A 74 -0.07 -10.26 -11.42
CA TYR A 74 1.06 -10.00 -12.29
C TYR A 74 1.99 -11.22 -12.30
N THR A 75 2.73 -11.37 -13.38
CA THR A 75 3.86 -12.29 -13.45
C THR A 75 5.16 -11.54 -13.17
N ILE A 76 6.22 -12.26 -12.79
CA ILE A 76 7.58 -11.69 -12.67
C ILE A 76 8.00 -10.91 -13.93
N ASN A 77 7.58 -11.37 -15.11
CA ASN A 77 7.93 -10.74 -16.38
C ASN A 77 7.21 -9.40 -16.61
N ASP A 78 6.14 -9.11 -15.88
CA ASP A 78 5.40 -7.85 -15.97
C ASP A 78 6.09 -6.73 -15.18
N VAL A 79 7.04 -7.06 -14.30
CA VAL A 79 7.76 -6.08 -13.51
C VAL A 79 8.79 -5.37 -14.38
N SER A 80 8.67 -4.05 -14.48
CA SER A 80 9.62 -3.18 -15.18
C SER A 80 10.69 -2.63 -14.23
N GLU A 81 10.32 -2.28 -13.00
CA GLU A 81 11.24 -1.79 -11.97
C GLU A 81 10.92 -2.44 -10.62
N SER A 82 11.98 -2.79 -9.89
CA SER A 82 11.91 -3.36 -8.54
C SER A 82 13.01 -2.73 -7.70
N ASN A 83 12.62 -1.91 -6.72
CA ASN A 83 13.58 -1.24 -5.84
C ASN A 83 13.19 -1.43 -4.38
N TYR A 84 14.08 -2.01 -3.58
CA TYR A 84 13.95 -2.05 -2.12
C TYR A 84 14.57 -0.80 -1.52
N HIS A 85 13.77 -0.04 -0.80
CA HIS A 85 14.20 1.13 -0.05
C HIS A 85 14.29 0.75 1.43
N LEU A 86 15.52 0.61 1.93
CA LEU A 86 15.81 0.06 3.25
C LEU A 86 16.50 1.08 4.15
N GLY A 87 16.37 0.92 5.47
CA GLY A 87 17.10 1.72 6.45
C GLY A 87 18.61 1.47 6.36
N ILE A 88 19.43 2.53 6.41
CA ILE A 88 20.84 2.38 6.76
C ILE A 88 20.89 1.83 8.19
N TYR A 89 21.85 0.96 8.49
CA TYR A 89 22.05 0.32 9.81
C TYR A 89 21.27 -0.97 10.06
N TYR A 90 20.69 -1.57 9.03
CA TYR A 90 20.06 -2.88 9.17
C TYR A 90 21.05 -4.03 9.02
N LYS A 91 20.89 -5.11 9.79
CA LYS A 91 21.65 -6.35 9.63
C LYS A 91 20.96 -7.26 8.60
N ASN A 92 20.86 -6.84 7.35
CA ASN A 92 20.59 -7.80 6.26
C ASN A 92 21.92 -8.35 5.72
N GLU A 93 21.87 -9.41 4.92
CA GLU A 93 23.08 -10.01 4.32
C GLU A 93 23.88 -9.03 3.46
N ILE A 94 23.25 -7.92 3.04
CA ILE A 94 23.76 -6.96 2.06
C ILE A 94 24.47 -5.76 2.71
N ASP A 95 23.96 -5.20 3.82
CA ASP A 95 24.51 -4.05 4.56
C ASP A 95 25.06 -4.49 5.93
N ARG A 96 26.06 -5.38 5.92
CA ARG A 96 26.63 -5.96 7.15
C ARG A 96 27.67 -5.04 7.83
N ALA A 97 27.37 -3.75 7.99
CA ALA A 97 28.33 -2.75 8.48
C ALA A 97 28.58 -2.76 10.00
N GLY A 98 28.05 -3.73 10.76
CA GLY A 98 28.30 -3.88 12.20
C GLY A 98 27.79 -2.72 13.07
N ARG A 99 26.89 -1.88 12.53
CA ARG A 99 26.35 -0.68 13.21
C ARG A 99 25.19 -1.05 14.12
N ILE A 100 24.91 -0.20 15.11
CA ILE A 100 23.78 -0.38 16.04
C ILE A 100 22.48 -0.06 15.29
N PRO A 101 21.50 -0.98 15.22
CA PRO A 101 20.23 -0.73 14.57
C PRO A 101 19.46 0.36 15.33
N MET A 102 18.83 1.26 14.58
CA MET A 102 17.90 2.27 15.12
C MET A 102 16.47 1.84 14.82
N LEU A 103 15.48 2.35 15.56
CA LEU A 103 14.07 2.01 15.30
C LEU A 103 13.60 2.40 13.89
N VAL A 104 14.21 3.42 13.28
CA VAL A 104 13.97 3.79 11.88
C VAL A 104 14.52 2.76 10.89
N SER A 105 15.47 1.93 11.30
CA SER A 105 16.09 0.90 10.47
C SER A 105 15.17 -0.27 10.18
N ASP A 106 14.14 -0.48 11.02
CA ASP A 106 13.13 -1.54 10.86
C ASP A 106 12.06 -1.18 9.83
N PHE A 107 12.15 0.00 9.20
CA PHE A 107 11.21 0.42 8.14
C PHE A 107 11.83 0.30 6.76
N GLY A 108 11.12 -0.35 5.86
CA GLY A 108 11.46 -0.41 4.45
C GLY A 108 10.22 -0.49 3.57
N TYR A 109 10.37 -0.10 2.31
CA TYR A 109 9.32 -0.26 1.30
C TYR A 109 9.89 -0.78 -0.02
N TRP A 110 9.09 -1.57 -0.70
CA TRP A 110 9.32 -2.05 -2.05
C TRP A 110 8.57 -1.17 -3.04
N ASP A 111 9.32 -0.47 -3.87
CA ASP A 111 8.82 0.26 -5.03
C ASP A 111 8.77 -0.69 -6.24
N LEU A 112 7.55 -1.13 -6.56
CA LEU A 112 7.25 -2.01 -7.67
C LEU A 112 6.60 -1.21 -8.79
N LYS A 113 7.14 -1.33 -10.00
CA LYS A 113 6.52 -0.79 -11.21
C LYS A 113 6.34 -1.88 -12.24
N PHE A 114 5.17 -1.91 -12.85
CA PHE A 114 4.81 -2.87 -13.87
C PHE A 114 4.87 -2.24 -15.27
N LYS A 115 4.97 -3.06 -16.30
CA LYS A 115 5.05 -2.64 -17.71
C LYS A 115 3.79 -1.91 -18.18
N ASN A 116 2.65 -2.22 -17.59
CA ASN A 116 1.37 -1.54 -17.85
C ASN A 116 1.27 -0.15 -17.19
N GLY A 117 2.29 0.28 -16.45
CA GLY A 117 2.34 1.56 -15.76
C GLY A 117 1.84 1.54 -14.31
N ASP A 118 1.28 0.42 -13.83
CA ASP A 118 0.90 0.28 -12.42
C ASP A 118 2.15 0.39 -11.54
N ARG A 119 2.03 1.08 -10.40
CA ARG A 119 3.12 1.26 -9.44
C ARG A 119 2.60 1.16 -8.02
N TYR A 120 3.31 0.42 -7.18
CA TYR A 120 2.93 0.16 -5.80
C TYR A 120 4.12 0.40 -4.87
N TYR A 121 3.82 0.95 -3.70
CA TYR A 121 4.76 1.08 -2.59
C TYR A 121 4.32 0.12 -1.50
N LEU A 122 4.88 -1.09 -1.51
CA LEU A 122 4.56 -2.13 -0.56
C LEU A 122 5.50 -2.02 0.63
N THR A 123 4.98 -1.69 1.79
CA THR A 123 5.78 -1.48 3.00
C THR A 123 5.99 -2.78 3.74
N ASN A 124 7.01 -2.81 4.60
CA ASN A 124 7.30 -3.98 5.42
C ASN A 124 6.26 -4.22 6.54
N ILE A 125 5.25 -3.35 6.69
CA ILE A 125 4.07 -3.62 7.51
C ILE A 125 3.20 -4.70 6.87
N LEU A 126 3.15 -4.77 5.54
CA LEU A 126 2.36 -5.78 4.82
C LEU A 126 3.04 -7.14 4.77
N HIS A 127 4.34 -7.15 4.50
CA HIS A 127 5.13 -8.36 4.33
C HIS A 127 6.59 -8.04 4.63
N ASP A 128 7.23 -8.89 5.43
CA ASP A 128 8.65 -8.71 5.77
C ASP A 128 9.55 -9.18 4.62
N PHE A 129 9.86 -8.28 3.69
CA PHE A 129 10.86 -8.51 2.64
C PHE A 129 12.25 -7.97 3.03
N ILE A 130 12.43 -7.44 4.25
CA ILE A 130 13.68 -6.78 4.65
C ILE A 130 14.80 -7.81 4.85
N HIS A 131 14.44 -8.99 5.35
CA HIS A 131 15.35 -10.10 5.61
C HIS A 131 15.44 -11.14 4.51
N ASP A 132 14.49 -11.11 3.59
CA ASP A 132 14.35 -12.15 2.58
C ASP A 132 15.28 -11.92 1.40
N THR A 133 15.68 -13.02 0.77
CA THR A 133 16.30 -12.96 -0.54
C THR A 133 15.34 -12.31 -1.52
N PRO A 134 15.81 -11.43 -2.42
CA PRO A 134 14.92 -10.70 -3.31
C PRO A 134 14.15 -11.67 -4.19
N PHE A 135 12.82 -11.56 -4.16
CA PHE A 135 11.92 -12.35 -5.01
C PHE A 135 12.25 -12.20 -6.51
N LEU A 136 12.66 -10.99 -6.91
CA LEU A 136 13.04 -10.68 -8.29
C LEU A 136 14.56 -10.51 -8.41
N GLY A 137 15.19 -11.28 -9.31
CA GLY A 137 16.64 -11.27 -9.50
C GLY A 137 17.26 -9.95 -9.99
N LYS A 138 16.44 -8.96 -10.38
CA LYS A 138 16.89 -7.61 -10.80
C LYS A 138 16.54 -6.51 -9.79
N THR A 139 16.14 -6.88 -8.58
CA THR A 139 15.82 -5.89 -7.52
C THR A 139 17.04 -5.07 -7.16
N LYS A 140 16.89 -3.75 -7.16
CA LYS A 140 17.91 -2.80 -6.72
C LYS A 140 17.69 -2.43 -5.26
N TYR A 141 18.77 -2.13 -4.55
CA TYR A 141 18.72 -1.70 -3.15
C TYR A 141 19.07 -0.22 -3.03
N ARG A 142 18.31 0.50 -2.19
CA ARG A 142 18.54 1.91 -1.86
C ARG A 142 18.48 2.08 -0.36
N PHE A 143 19.62 2.40 0.25
CA PHE A 143 19.71 2.60 1.69
C PHE A 143 19.49 4.07 2.06
N ARG A 144 18.66 4.32 3.08
CA ARG A 144 18.27 5.67 3.53
C ARG A 144 18.27 5.77 5.05
N MET A 145 18.63 6.93 5.59
CA MET A 145 18.47 7.21 7.02
C MET A 145 17.00 7.21 7.45
N PHE A 146 16.13 7.77 6.60
CA PHE A 146 14.69 7.75 6.79
C PHE A 146 14.04 7.21 5.52
N THR A 147 13.33 6.10 5.62
CA THR A 147 12.71 5.37 4.50
C THR A 147 11.32 5.91 4.17
N TYR A 148 11.19 7.23 4.05
CA TYR A 148 9.92 7.83 3.61
C TYR A 148 9.63 7.48 2.15
N ILE A 149 8.35 7.25 1.84
CA ILE A 149 7.89 7.00 0.48
C ILE A 149 7.92 8.31 -0.29
N ASN A 150 8.79 8.40 -1.30
CA ASN A 150 8.83 9.57 -2.17
C ASN A 150 7.97 9.35 -3.43
N LYS A 151 6.83 10.04 -3.52
CA LYS A 151 5.91 10.02 -4.68
C LYS A 151 6.12 11.19 -5.65
N SER A 152 7.14 12.03 -5.46
CA SER A 152 7.35 13.24 -6.30
C SER A 152 7.58 12.92 -7.77
N ASP A 153 8.09 11.72 -8.08
CA ASP A 153 8.32 11.20 -9.43
C ASP A 153 7.19 10.26 -9.90
N SER A 154 6.01 10.36 -9.28
CA SER A 154 4.84 9.64 -9.74
C SER A 154 4.32 10.33 -11.02
N LYS A 155 4.77 9.84 -12.18
CA LYS A 155 3.81 9.65 -13.27
C LYS A 155 2.72 8.77 -12.66
N GLN A 156 1.66 9.37 -12.13
CA GLN A 156 0.53 8.66 -11.58
C GLN A 156 0.13 7.61 -12.63
N ALA A 157 0.06 6.35 -12.21
CA ALA A 157 -0.69 5.37 -12.99
C ALA A 157 -2.04 6.01 -13.27
N ILE A 158 -2.42 6.04 -14.54
CA ILE A 158 -3.68 6.59 -15.07
C ILE A 158 -4.76 6.40 -14.01
N GLU A 159 -5.44 7.48 -13.62
CA GLU A 159 -6.60 7.42 -12.71
C GLU A 159 -7.39 6.15 -13.01
N LEU A 160 -7.46 5.26 -12.02
CA LEU A 160 -8.32 4.09 -12.05
C LEU A 160 -9.76 4.61 -12.17
N LYS A 161 -10.21 4.88 -13.38
CA LYS A 161 -11.64 4.99 -13.68
C LYS A 161 -12.20 3.62 -13.36
N GLU A 162 -12.99 3.57 -12.29
CA GLU A 162 -13.75 2.40 -11.89
C GLU A 162 -14.41 1.78 -13.12
N LYS A 163 -13.89 0.66 -13.60
CA LYS A 163 -14.73 -0.32 -14.28
C LYS A 163 -15.37 -1.14 -13.19
N ARG A 164 -16.40 -0.58 -12.56
CA ARG A 164 -17.45 -1.40 -11.98
C ARG A 164 -17.91 -2.34 -13.09
N GLU A 165 -17.85 -3.65 -12.87
CA GLU A 165 -18.50 -4.57 -13.80
C GLU A 165 -19.97 -4.17 -13.87
N LYS A 166 -20.38 -3.66 -15.03
CA LYS A 166 -21.76 -3.26 -15.24
C LYS A 166 -22.66 -4.44 -14.95
N THR A 167 -23.63 -4.25 -14.09
CA THR A 167 -24.68 -5.25 -13.85
C THR A 167 -25.36 -5.60 -15.17
N ARG A 168 -25.95 -6.79 -15.31
CA ARG A 168 -26.65 -7.17 -16.56
C ARG A 168 -27.69 -6.12 -16.97
N ILE A 169 -28.35 -5.50 -15.99
CA ILE A 169 -29.30 -4.40 -16.19
C ILE A 169 -28.59 -3.17 -16.78
N GLU A 170 -27.48 -2.71 -16.20
CA GLU A 170 -26.71 -1.57 -16.73
C GLU A 170 -26.21 -1.80 -18.16
N LYS A 171 -25.82 -3.05 -18.51
CA LYS A 171 -25.45 -3.42 -19.89
C LYS A 171 -26.64 -3.31 -20.85
N PHE A 172 -27.84 -3.71 -20.43
CA PHE A 172 -29.05 -3.56 -21.22
C PHE A 172 -29.51 -2.10 -21.32
N VAL A 173 -29.33 -1.31 -20.25
CA VAL A 173 -29.65 0.13 -20.25
C VAL A 173 -28.86 0.84 -21.34
N GLU A 174 -27.54 0.65 -21.43
CA GLU A 174 -26.71 1.23 -22.50
C GLU A 174 -27.13 0.75 -23.90
N LEU A 175 -27.44 -0.54 -24.05
CA LEU A 175 -27.88 -1.09 -25.33
C LEU A 175 -29.24 -0.52 -25.77
N TYR A 176 -30.02 0.00 -24.83
CA TYR A 176 -31.38 0.52 -25.05
C TYR A 176 -31.43 2.05 -25.14
N GLU A 177 -30.37 2.77 -24.79
CA GLU A 177 -30.28 4.23 -25.01
C GLU A 177 -30.53 4.62 -26.47
N SER A 178 -29.97 3.83 -27.40
CA SER A 178 -30.11 4.04 -28.85
C SER A 178 -31.45 3.57 -29.44
N LYS A 179 -32.32 2.90 -28.67
CA LYS A 179 -33.62 2.42 -29.13
C LYS A 179 -34.68 3.51 -29.05
N ASN A 180 -35.65 3.47 -29.97
CA ASN A 180 -36.82 4.37 -29.93
C ASN A 180 -37.90 3.85 -28.96
N GLU A 181 -38.83 4.71 -28.58
CA GLU A 181 -39.90 4.36 -27.62
C GLU A 181 -40.75 3.18 -28.08
N LYS A 182 -41.06 3.08 -29.38
CA LYS A 182 -41.83 1.95 -29.93
C LYS A 182 -41.13 0.61 -29.73
N GLN A 183 -39.81 0.57 -29.89
CA GLN A 183 -38.98 -0.62 -29.66
C GLN A 183 -38.88 -0.97 -28.17
N LEU A 184 -38.88 0.03 -27.27
CA LEU A 184 -38.89 -0.20 -25.83
C LEU A 184 -40.25 -0.75 -25.36
N ILE A 185 -41.35 -0.23 -25.91
CA ILE A 185 -42.71 -0.73 -25.65
C ILE A 185 -42.88 -2.16 -26.16
N GLU A 186 -42.35 -2.50 -27.33
CA GLU A 186 -42.38 -3.88 -27.85
C GLU A 186 -41.69 -4.89 -26.91
N ILE A 187 -40.56 -4.50 -26.30
CA ILE A 187 -39.86 -5.32 -25.29
C ILE A 187 -40.72 -5.48 -24.03
N LEU A 188 -41.45 -4.42 -23.65
CA LEU A 188 -42.38 -4.44 -22.53
C LEU A 188 -43.68 -5.18 -22.82
N ASP A 189 -44.09 -5.36 -24.07
CA ASP A 189 -45.29 -6.13 -24.42
C ASP A 189 -44.96 -7.63 -24.58
N ASN A 190 -43.75 -7.94 -25.06
CA ASN A 190 -43.25 -9.31 -25.22
C ASN A 190 -42.39 -9.82 -24.04
N ARG A 191 -42.74 -9.45 -22.79
CA ARG A 191 -41.92 -9.75 -21.58
C ARG A 191 -41.54 -11.22 -21.38
N LYS A 192 -42.32 -12.16 -21.93
CA LYS A 192 -42.07 -13.61 -21.82
C LYS A 192 -40.91 -14.09 -22.72
N SER A 193 -40.59 -13.33 -23.77
CA SER A 193 -39.54 -13.66 -24.74
C SER A 193 -38.17 -13.05 -24.40
N TYR A 194 -38.11 -12.23 -23.35
CA TYR A 194 -36.91 -11.49 -22.95
C TYR A 194 -36.47 -11.84 -21.52
N GLN A 195 -35.18 -11.63 -21.24
CA GLN A 195 -34.62 -11.78 -19.89
C GLN A 195 -35.26 -10.75 -18.94
N LYS A 196 -35.42 -11.10 -17.65
CA LYS A 196 -36.05 -10.21 -16.66
C LYS A 196 -35.30 -8.88 -16.53
N GLU A 197 -33.97 -8.94 -16.60
CA GLU A 197 -33.04 -7.82 -16.54
C GLU A 197 -33.16 -6.89 -17.75
N ALA A 198 -33.48 -7.45 -18.93
CA ALA A 198 -33.75 -6.68 -20.14
C ALA A 198 -35.10 -5.94 -20.04
N VAL A 199 -36.13 -6.60 -19.52
CA VAL A 199 -37.44 -5.97 -19.28
C VAL A 199 -37.33 -4.84 -18.26
N GLU A 200 -36.51 -5.00 -17.23
CA GLU A 200 -36.25 -3.98 -16.21
C GLU A 200 -35.45 -2.80 -16.77
N ALA A 201 -34.41 -3.05 -17.57
CA ALA A 201 -33.67 -2.01 -18.28
C ALA A 201 -34.55 -1.20 -19.23
N ALA A 202 -35.47 -1.83 -19.96
CA ALA A 202 -36.41 -1.14 -20.85
C ALA A 202 -37.35 -0.19 -20.09
N LYS A 203 -37.79 -0.56 -18.88
CA LYS A 203 -38.57 0.33 -18.01
C LYS A 203 -37.76 1.55 -17.57
N ILE A 204 -36.50 1.35 -17.17
CA ILE A 204 -35.61 2.43 -16.71
C ILE A 204 -35.38 3.44 -17.84
N VAL A 205 -35.04 2.96 -19.04
CA VAL A 205 -34.78 3.84 -20.19
C VAL A 205 -36.05 4.58 -20.64
N LEU A 206 -37.20 3.91 -20.68
CA LEU A 206 -38.47 4.55 -21.05
C LEU A 206 -38.87 5.63 -20.04
N LYS A 207 -38.71 5.36 -18.74
CA LYS A 207 -38.96 6.34 -17.68
C LYS A 207 -38.06 7.57 -17.82
N ASN A 208 -36.76 7.37 -18.05
CA ASN A 208 -35.81 8.46 -18.24
C ASN A 208 -36.10 9.31 -19.50
N LYS A 209 -36.72 8.74 -20.53
CA LYS A 209 -37.14 9.48 -21.73
C LYS A 209 -38.44 10.27 -21.55
N ASN A 210 -39.30 9.83 -20.63
CA ASN A 210 -40.56 10.51 -20.33
C ASN A 210 -40.40 11.59 -19.23
N ASP A 211 -39.39 11.45 -18.37
CA ASP A 211 -39.08 12.37 -17.26
C ASP A 211 -38.11 13.50 -17.66
N GLY A 212 -37.63 13.52 -18.92
CA GLY A 212 -36.76 14.56 -19.50
C GLY A 212 -37.47 15.37 -20.57
#